data_AF-A0A352IN62-F1
#
_entry.id   AF-A0A352IN62-F1
#
_cell.length_a   1.000
_cell.length_b   1.000
_cell.length_c   1.000
_cell.angle_alpha   90.00
_cell.angle_beta   90.00
_cell.angle_gamma   90.00
#
_symmetry.space_group_name_H-M   'P 1'
#
loop_
_entity.id
_entity.type
_entity.pdbx_description
1 polymer ?
#
loop_
_entity_poly.entity_id
_entity_poly.type
_entity_poly.pdbx_seq_one_letter_code
_entity_poly.pdbx_strand_id
1 'polypeptide(L)'
;MTETRLRTWTHAFGYGIACLFIFTLAMQNLRYGFYELFYLASGMAVLTLAGAVYTIICRRHQLSAPGHLVILSGLNSGMLAALLTMDAPGISHWAMPLLVLNLLILPLRQGVGLSLLLLVPMSIILFLEKAPADAIAITGGLFILLAVAALYIWHYDHMAQSAEDLAITDPVTGAHNARFLDETLQKEISRAIATGHCLSVIDLSIDYADEVADLHGRDQVQGLFRDMTEHLFGVIRAGDT
;
A
#
# COMPACT_ATOMS: atom_id res chain seq x y z
N MET A 1 1.29 1.90 16.80
CA MET A 1 2.36 2.11 15.80
C MET A 1 1.72 2.95 14.70
N THR A 2 2.25 4.13 14.35
CA THR A 2 1.59 4.99 13.34
C THR A 2 1.65 4.32 11.97
N GLU A 3 0.59 4.42 11.17
CA GLU A 3 0.47 3.85 9.81
C GLU A 3 1.69 4.20 8.93
N THR A 4 2.17 5.44 9.07
CA THR A 4 3.37 5.95 8.41
C THR A 4 4.62 5.14 8.74
N ARG A 5 4.83 4.78 10.00
CA ARG A 5 5.98 3.97 10.42
C ARG A 5 5.88 2.56 9.85
N LEU A 6 4.71 1.92 9.94
CA LEU A 6 4.52 0.58 9.39
C LEU A 6 4.85 0.54 7.90
N ARG A 7 4.35 1.52 7.14
CA ARG A 7 4.61 1.65 5.70
C ARG A 7 6.09 1.93 5.38
N THR A 8 6.79 2.72 6.19
CA THR A 8 8.24 2.91 6.05
C THR A 8 8.99 1.59 6.22
N TRP A 9 8.64 0.80 7.24
CA TRP A 9 9.24 -0.50 7.49
C TRP A 9 8.96 -1.48 6.36
N THR A 10 7.72 -1.57 5.88
CA THR A 10 7.34 -2.46 4.77
C THR A 10 8.09 -2.11 3.49
N HIS A 11 8.16 -0.81 3.12
CA HIS A 11 8.88 -0.39 1.92
C HIS A 11 10.39 -0.61 2.05
N ALA A 12 10.99 -0.27 3.20
CA ALA A 12 12.42 -0.46 3.43
C ALA A 12 12.81 -1.94 3.41
N PHE A 13 11.99 -2.80 4.03
CA PHE A 13 12.19 -4.23 4.02
C PHE A 13 11.97 -4.83 2.63
N GLY A 14 10.93 -4.39 1.92
CA GLY A 14 10.64 -4.81 0.54
C GLY A 14 11.79 -4.49 -0.42
N TYR A 15 12.25 -3.24 -0.45
CA TYR A 15 13.43 -2.86 -1.24
C TYR A 15 14.71 -3.54 -0.76
N GLY A 16 14.90 -3.71 0.56
CA GLY A 16 16.07 -4.38 1.12
C GLY A 16 16.17 -5.84 0.69
N ILE A 17 15.08 -6.61 0.78
CA ILE A 17 15.01 -7.99 0.30
C ILE A 17 15.20 -8.04 -1.20
N ALA A 18 14.51 -7.18 -1.96
CA ALA A 18 14.64 -7.15 -3.41
C ALA A 18 16.08 -6.85 -3.85
N CYS A 19 16.73 -5.87 -3.22
CA CYS A 19 18.13 -5.54 -3.47
C CYS A 19 19.05 -6.72 -3.17
N LEU A 20 18.88 -7.39 -2.02
CA LEU A 20 19.69 -8.55 -1.65
C LEU A 20 19.51 -9.70 -2.64
N PHE A 21 18.27 -9.98 -3.03
CA PHE A 21 17.94 -11.02 -4.00
C PHE A 21 18.55 -10.73 -5.37
N ILE A 22 18.34 -9.53 -5.91
CA ILE A 22 18.87 -9.12 -7.21
C ILE A 22 20.40 -9.09 -7.19
N PHE A 23 21.02 -8.64 -6.10
CA PHE A 23 22.47 -8.66 -5.95
C PHE A 23 23.03 -10.10 -5.93
N THR A 24 22.37 -11.01 -5.21
CA THR A 24 22.76 -12.43 -5.18
C THR A 24 22.66 -13.04 -6.58
N LEU A 25 21.61 -12.68 -7.31
CA LEU A 25 21.37 -13.12 -8.67
C LEU A 25 22.41 -12.55 -9.65
N ALA A 26 22.84 -11.29 -9.47
CA ALA A 26 23.96 -10.71 -10.20
C ALA A 26 25.26 -11.52 -9.97
N MET A 27 25.60 -11.82 -8.71
CA MET A 27 26.78 -12.63 -8.38
C MET A 27 26.70 -14.03 -8.98
N GLN A 28 25.50 -14.63 -9.04
CA GLN A 28 25.28 -15.90 -9.71
C GLN A 28 25.53 -15.80 -11.22
N ASN A 29 24.99 -14.78 -11.88
CA ASN A 29 25.21 -14.55 -13.32
C ASN A 29 26.69 -14.33 -13.64
N LEU A 30 27.42 -13.60 -12.79
CA LEU A 30 28.86 -13.42 -12.91
C LEU A 30 29.60 -14.76 -12.82
N ARG A 31 29.22 -15.62 -11.86
CA ARG A 31 29.83 -16.93 -11.66
C ARG A 31 29.60 -17.88 -12.84
N TYR A 32 28.45 -17.82 -13.48
CA TYR A 32 28.12 -18.65 -14.65
C TYR A 32 28.55 -18.03 -15.99
N GLY A 33 29.12 -16.81 -15.98
CA GLY A 33 29.62 -16.13 -17.19
C GLY A 33 28.56 -15.39 -18.00
N PHE A 34 27.35 -15.20 -17.47
CA PHE A 34 26.29 -14.41 -18.11
C PHE A 34 26.47 -12.91 -17.83
N TYR A 35 27.46 -12.29 -18.51
CA TYR A 35 27.84 -10.89 -18.24
C TYR A 35 26.74 -9.87 -18.53
N GLU A 36 25.94 -10.08 -19.58
CA GLU A 36 24.80 -9.22 -19.92
C GLU A 36 23.77 -9.17 -18.76
N LEU A 37 23.39 -10.35 -18.26
CA LEU A 37 22.49 -10.49 -17.12
C LEU A 37 23.12 -9.95 -15.82
N PHE A 38 24.44 -10.04 -15.67
CA PHE A 38 25.15 -9.46 -14.53
C PHE A 38 25.02 -7.93 -14.53
N TYR A 39 25.24 -7.26 -15.66
CA TYR A 39 25.13 -5.81 -15.75
C TYR A 39 23.69 -5.33 -15.53
N LEU A 40 22.70 -6.03 -16.11
CA LEU A 40 21.29 -5.75 -15.88
C LEU A 40 20.94 -5.88 -14.39
N ALA A 41 21.25 -7.03 -13.78
CA ALA A 41 20.96 -7.29 -12.37
C ALA A 41 21.67 -6.28 -11.47
N SER A 42 22.92 -5.92 -11.77
CA SER A 42 23.65 -4.89 -11.01
C SER A 42 22.96 -3.52 -11.11
N GLY A 43 22.49 -3.12 -12.30
CA GLY A 43 21.71 -1.89 -12.48
C GLY A 43 20.39 -1.90 -11.70
N MET A 44 19.67 -3.03 -11.74
CA MET A 44 18.44 -3.22 -10.98
C MET A 44 18.69 -3.23 -9.45
N ALA A 45 19.82 -3.76 -8.99
CA ALA A 45 20.24 -3.72 -7.59
C ALA A 45 20.51 -2.27 -7.14
N VAL A 46 21.17 -1.47 -7.97
CA VAL A 46 21.40 -0.03 -7.68
C VAL A 46 20.07 0.73 -7.61
N LEU A 47 19.15 0.49 -8.55
CA LEU A 47 17.82 1.10 -8.56
C LEU A 47 16.99 0.71 -7.32
N THR A 48 17.02 -0.56 -6.91
CA THR A 48 16.32 -1.01 -5.70
C THR A 48 16.96 -0.47 -4.42
N LEU A 49 18.29 -0.36 -4.36
CA LEU A 49 19.00 0.32 -3.27
C LEU A 49 18.63 1.81 -3.20
N ALA A 50 18.56 2.49 -4.34
CA ALA A 50 18.10 3.88 -4.41
C ALA A 50 16.66 4.01 -3.89
N GLY A 51 15.80 3.02 -4.17
CA GLY A 51 14.46 2.91 -3.60
C GLY A 51 14.46 2.82 -2.07
N ALA A 52 15.30 1.94 -1.50
CA ALA A 52 15.46 1.82 -0.04
C ALA A 52 15.96 3.12 0.60
N VAL A 53 16.98 3.76 0.00
CA VAL A 53 17.52 5.05 0.47
C VAL A 53 16.45 6.14 0.39
N TYR A 54 15.70 6.20 -0.71
CA TYR A 54 14.59 7.13 -0.89
C TYR A 54 13.51 6.95 0.18
N THR A 55 13.14 5.70 0.52
CA THR A 55 12.21 5.40 1.62
C THR A 55 12.72 5.97 2.96
N ILE A 56 14.01 5.83 3.26
CA ILE A 56 14.60 6.32 4.52
C ILE A 56 14.61 7.85 4.58
N ILE A 57 14.95 8.51 3.47
CA ILE A 57 14.97 9.98 3.37
C ILE A 57 13.56 10.56 3.49
N CYS A 58 12.59 9.99 2.77
CA CYS A 58 11.20 10.46 2.74
C CYS A 58 10.34 9.95 3.90
N ARG A 59 10.93 9.37 4.96
CA ARG A 59 10.21 8.81 6.13
C ARG A 59 9.18 9.75 6.80
N ARG A 60 9.32 11.07 6.62
CA ARG A 60 8.39 12.08 7.18
C ARG A 60 7.27 12.50 6.23
N HIS A 61 7.38 12.23 4.91
CA HIS A 61 6.44 12.67 3.86
C HIS A 61 6.04 11.51 2.93
N GLN A 62 5.91 10.30 3.48
CA GLN A 62 5.77 9.07 2.67
C GLN A 62 4.42 8.98 1.93
N LEU A 63 3.39 9.70 2.38
CA LEU A 63 2.04 9.68 1.80
C LEU A 63 1.95 10.30 0.40
N SER A 64 2.90 11.16 0.01
CA SER A 64 2.88 11.85 -1.29
C SER A 64 4.06 11.54 -2.19
N ALA A 65 4.98 10.64 -1.79
CA ALA A 65 6.27 10.46 -2.46
C ALA A 65 6.12 9.77 -3.84
N PRO A 66 6.15 10.51 -4.96
CA PRO A 66 5.91 9.94 -6.29
C PRO A 66 7.12 9.16 -6.82
N GLY A 67 8.28 9.25 -6.14
CA GLY A 67 9.53 8.66 -6.57
C GLY A 67 9.49 7.13 -6.68
N HIS A 68 8.65 6.45 -5.89
CA HIS A 68 8.52 4.99 -5.97
C HIS A 68 7.99 4.51 -7.33
N LEU A 69 7.05 5.25 -7.93
CA LEU A 69 6.55 4.94 -9.28
C LEU A 69 7.64 5.05 -10.34
N VAL A 70 8.51 6.08 -10.23
CA VAL A 70 9.61 6.29 -11.18
C VAL A 70 10.64 5.18 -11.09
N ILE A 71 11.01 4.79 -9.86
CA ILE A 71 11.99 3.71 -9.64
C ILE A 71 11.45 2.37 -10.15
N LEU A 72 10.19 2.03 -9.81
CA LEU A 72 9.59 0.78 -10.23
C LEU A 72 9.33 0.75 -11.74
N SER A 73 8.87 1.85 -12.34
CA SER A 73 8.76 1.92 -13.80
C SER A 73 10.11 1.72 -14.49
N GLY A 74 11.18 2.32 -13.98
CA GLY A 74 12.55 2.07 -14.46
C GLY A 74 12.95 0.59 -14.41
N LEU A 75 12.62 -0.11 -13.30
CA LEU A 75 12.85 -1.55 -13.18
C LEU A 75 12.04 -2.37 -14.19
N ASN A 76 10.75 -2.05 -14.37
CA ASN A 76 9.87 -2.75 -15.31
C ASN A 76 10.30 -2.49 -16.77
N SER A 77 10.70 -1.27 -17.11
CA SER A 77 11.25 -0.92 -18.42
C SER A 77 12.59 -1.61 -18.68
N GLY A 78 13.50 -1.68 -17.69
CA GLY A 78 14.76 -2.40 -17.81
C GLY A 78 14.56 -3.89 -18.05
N MET A 79 13.59 -4.49 -17.37
CA MET A 79 13.18 -5.88 -17.57
C MET A 79 12.63 -6.13 -18.99
N LEU A 80 11.75 -5.25 -19.47
CA LEU A 80 11.19 -5.37 -20.82
C LEU A 80 12.26 -5.17 -21.91
N ALA A 81 13.17 -4.22 -21.71
CA ALA A 81 14.30 -4.00 -22.59
C ALA A 81 15.25 -5.21 -22.62
N ALA A 82 15.50 -5.83 -21.47
CA ALA A 82 16.29 -7.06 -21.39
C ALA A 82 15.64 -8.20 -22.17
N LEU A 83 14.32 -8.36 -22.07
CA LEU A 83 13.61 -9.39 -22.84
C LEU A 83 13.73 -9.21 -24.36
N LEU A 84 13.78 -7.97 -24.84
CA LEU A 84 13.90 -7.66 -26.28
C LEU A 84 15.33 -7.74 -26.82
N THR A 85 16.33 -7.61 -25.95
CA THR A 85 17.74 -7.45 -26.36
C THR A 85 18.62 -8.63 -25.99
N MET A 86 18.27 -9.38 -24.95
CA MET A 86 19.07 -10.47 -24.42
C MET A 86 18.37 -11.82 -24.68
N ASP A 87 19.05 -12.72 -25.38
CA ASP A 87 18.60 -14.11 -25.54
C ASP A 87 19.16 -15.00 -24.43
N ALA A 88 18.81 -14.69 -23.18
CA ALA A 88 19.24 -15.49 -22.04
C ALA A 88 18.11 -16.39 -21.51
N PRO A 89 18.43 -17.65 -21.14
CA PRO A 89 17.43 -18.58 -20.66
C PRO A 89 16.82 -18.10 -19.34
N GLY A 90 15.49 -18.07 -19.29
CA GLY A 90 14.76 -17.82 -18.06
C GLY A 90 14.62 -16.35 -17.64
N ILE A 91 15.03 -15.36 -18.46
CA ILE A 91 14.85 -13.92 -18.17
C ILE A 91 13.41 -13.61 -17.78
N SER A 92 12.42 -14.17 -18.47
CA SER A 92 11.00 -13.96 -18.21
C SER A 92 10.57 -14.23 -16.75
N HIS A 93 11.28 -15.10 -16.04
CA HIS A 93 10.97 -15.43 -14.64
C HIS A 93 11.35 -14.30 -13.68
N TRP A 94 12.23 -13.38 -14.08
CA TRP A 94 12.59 -12.22 -13.25
C TRP A 94 11.44 -11.21 -13.12
N ALA A 95 10.36 -11.35 -13.91
CA ALA A 95 9.14 -10.59 -13.74
C ALA A 95 8.44 -10.94 -12.42
N MET A 96 8.53 -12.19 -11.95
CA MET A 96 7.85 -12.67 -10.75
C MET A 96 8.14 -11.80 -9.51
N PRO A 97 9.41 -11.60 -9.08
CA PRO A 97 9.71 -10.74 -7.95
C PRO A 97 9.36 -9.26 -8.22
N LEU A 98 9.41 -8.81 -9.48
CA LEU A 98 9.06 -7.45 -9.87
C LEU A 98 7.57 -7.16 -9.67
N LEU A 99 6.69 -8.10 -10.05
CA LEU A 99 5.24 -7.98 -9.85
C LEU A 99 4.89 -7.86 -8.37
N VAL A 100 5.50 -8.71 -7.53
CA VAL A 100 5.31 -8.68 -6.08
C VAL A 100 5.82 -7.36 -5.51
N LEU A 101 6.98 -6.88 -5.95
CA LEU A 101 7.56 -5.62 -5.51
C LEU A 101 6.69 -4.42 -5.89
N ASN A 102 6.12 -4.41 -7.10
CA ASN A 102 5.19 -3.38 -7.56
C ASN A 102 3.98 -3.27 -6.62
N LEU A 103 3.37 -4.41 -6.28
CA LEU A 103 2.19 -4.47 -5.42
C LEU A 103 2.49 -4.22 -3.94
N LEU A 104 3.70 -4.52 -3.48
CA LEU A 104 4.12 -4.30 -2.09
C LEU A 104 4.35 -2.82 -1.77
N ILE A 105 4.81 -2.05 -2.76
CA ILE A 105 5.28 -0.66 -2.55
C ILE A 105 4.25 0.36 -3.06
N LEU A 106 3.56 0.06 -4.16
CA LEU A 106 2.58 0.96 -4.75
C LEU A 106 1.17 0.66 -4.22
N PRO A 107 0.28 1.66 -4.19
CA PRO A 107 -1.14 1.40 -3.94
C PRO A 107 -1.69 0.44 -5.01
N LEU A 108 -2.64 -0.41 -4.62
CA LEU A 108 -3.15 -1.54 -5.41
C LEU A 108 -3.45 -1.17 -6.88
N ARG A 109 -4.13 -0.04 -7.10
CA ARG A 109 -4.48 0.44 -8.46
C ARG A 109 -3.24 0.71 -9.32
N GLN A 110 -2.24 1.39 -8.76
CA GLN A 110 -1.02 1.73 -9.48
C GLN A 110 -0.11 0.49 -9.65
N GLY A 111 -0.03 -0.36 -8.62
CA GLY A 111 0.74 -1.60 -8.66
C GLY A 111 0.22 -2.58 -9.71
N VAL A 112 -1.10 -2.79 -9.78
CA VAL A 112 -1.74 -3.60 -10.84
C VAL A 112 -1.55 -2.95 -12.20
N GLY A 113 -1.76 -1.64 -12.34
CA GLY A 113 -1.57 -0.92 -13.60
C GLY A 113 -0.16 -1.07 -14.17
N LEU A 114 0.87 -0.84 -13.35
CA LEU A 114 2.26 -0.97 -13.76
C LEU A 114 2.62 -2.44 -14.09
N SER A 115 2.08 -3.38 -13.32
CA SER A 115 2.30 -4.81 -13.54
C SER A 115 1.68 -5.31 -14.86
N LEU A 116 0.48 -4.84 -15.20
CA LEU A 116 -0.16 -5.13 -16.48
C LEU A 116 0.61 -4.49 -17.65
N LEU A 117 1.15 -3.29 -17.44
CA LEU A 117 1.98 -2.60 -18.45
C LEU A 117 3.27 -3.38 -18.76
N LEU A 118 3.81 -4.14 -17.80
CA LEU A 118 4.89 -5.11 -18.06
C LEU A 118 4.37 -6.41 -18.69
N LEU A 119 3.30 -6.99 -18.14
CA LEU A 119 2.84 -8.33 -18.53
C LEU A 119 2.25 -8.41 -19.93
N VAL A 120 1.48 -7.41 -20.35
CA VAL A 120 0.86 -7.42 -21.68
C VAL A 120 1.92 -7.46 -22.80
N PRO A 121 2.89 -6.54 -22.88
CA PRO A 121 3.91 -6.60 -23.92
C PRO A 121 4.80 -7.82 -23.77
N MET A 122 5.16 -8.22 -22.54
CA MET A 122 5.94 -9.44 -22.32
C MET A 122 5.21 -10.69 -22.82
N SER A 123 3.90 -10.80 -22.60
CA SER A 123 3.08 -11.89 -23.12
C SER A 123 3.14 -11.92 -24.64
N ILE A 124 2.97 -10.78 -25.29
CA ILE A 124 3.03 -10.69 -26.76
C ILE A 124 4.41 -11.19 -27.26
N ILE A 125 5.50 -10.72 -26.66
CA ILE A 125 6.87 -11.15 -27.03
C ILE A 125 7.05 -12.66 -26.86
N LEU A 126 6.63 -13.22 -25.71
CA LEU A 126 6.75 -14.65 -25.44
C LEU A 126 5.97 -15.53 -26.43
N PHE A 127 4.78 -15.10 -26.85
CA PHE A 127 3.99 -15.83 -27.85
C PHE A 127 4.57 -15.74 -29.27
N LEU A 128 5.37 -14.71 -29.56
CA LEU A 128 6.04 -14.56 -30.86
C LEU A 128 7.35 -15.36 -30.93
N GLU A 129 8.05 -15.52 -29.81
CA GLU A 129 9.41 -16.10 -29.80
C GLU A 129 9.48 -17.54 -29.27
N LYS A 130 8.61 -17.93 -28.33
CA LYS A 130 8.67 -19.23 -27.65
C LYS A 130 7.61 -20.18 -28.18
N ALA A 131 7.82 -21.47 -27.94
CA ALA A 131 6.79 -22.48 -28.19
C ALA A 131 5.50 -22.15 -27.42
N PRO A 132 4.31 -22.43 -27.99
CA PRO A 132 3.05 -22.01 -27.39
C PRO A 132 2.84 -22.59 -25.98
N ALA A 133 3.31 -23.82 -25.73
CA ALA A 133 3.23 -24.44 -24.41
C ALA A 133 4.00 -23.66 -23.34
N ASP A 134 5.24 -23.24 -23.64
CA ASP A 134 6.08 -22.48 -22.70
C ASP A 134 5.54 -21.07 -22.49
N ALA A 135 5.09 -20.42 -23.58
CA ALA A 135 4.47 -19.10 -23.51
C ALA A 135 3.23 -19.11 -22.62
N ILE A 136 2.33 -20.09 -22.80
CA ILE A 136 1.13 -20.28 -21.96
C ILE A 136 1.51 -20.53 -20.50
N ALA A 137 2.48 -21.39 -20.23
CA ALA A 137 2.89 -21.72 -18.86
C ALA A 137 3.45 -20.49 -18.12
N ILE A 138 4.36 -19.74 -18.76
CA ILE A 138 5.01 -18.56 -18.16
C ILE A 138 3.99 -17.44 -17.97
N THR A 139 3.25 -17.08 -19.03
CA THR A 139 2.27 -15.99 -18.97
C THR A 139 1.15 -16.32 -18.00
N GLY A 140 0.59 -17.52 -18.07
CA GLY A 140 -0.44 -18.00 -17.14
C GLY A 140 0.03 -17.94 -15.69
N GLY A 141 1.24 -18.43 -15.40
CA GLY A 141 1.83 -18.37 -14.06
C GLY A 141 1.98 -16.93 -13.53
N LEU A 142 2.42 -16.00 -14.38
CA LEU A 142 2.56 -14.60 -14.02
C LEU A 142 1.23 -13.88 -13.80
N PHE A 143 0.22 -14.16 -14.63
CA PHE A 143 -1.13 -13.61 -14.45
C PHE A 143 -1.79 -14.16 -13.18
N ILE A 144 -1.61 -15.46 -12.89
CA ILE A 144 -2.08 -16.06 -11.64
C ILE A 144 -1.38 -15.42 -10.44
N LEU A 145 -0.06 -15.24 -10.50
CA LEU A 145 0.69 -14.57 -9.44
C LEU A 145 0.15 -13.15 -9.18
N LEU A 146 -0.05 -12.37 -10.25
CA LEU A 146 -0.60 -11.02 -10.15
C LEU A 146 -2.01 -11.04 -9.54
N ALA A 147 -2.88 -11.93 -10.03
CA ALA A 147 -4.25 -12.04 -9.55
C ALA A 147 -4.33 -12.43 -8.07
N VAL A 148 -3.58 -13.46 -7.66
CA VAL A 148 -3.55 -13.92 -6.27
C VAL A 148 -2.98 -12.85 -5.34
N ALA A 149 -1.87 -12.22 -5.73
CA ALA A 149 -1.27 -11.16 -4.92
C ALA A 149 -2.19 -9.93 -4.80
N ALA A 150 -2.83 -9.51 -5.90
CA ALA A 150 -3.78 -8.41 -5.89
C ALA A 150 -5.03 -8.71 -5.05
N LEU A 151 -5.59 -9.91 -5.17
CA LEU A 151 -6.73 -10.37 -4.35
C LEU A 151 -6.38 -10.42 -2.87
N TYR A 152 -5.18 -10.92 -2.53
CA TYR A 152 -4.72 -10.97 -1.15
C TYR A 152 -4.59 -9.58 -0.53
N ILE A 153 -3.97 -8.63 -1.25
CA ILE A 153 -3.83 -7.25 -0.80
C ILE A 153 -5.20 -6.58 -0.64
N TRP A 154 -6.08 -6.77 -1.62
CA TRP A 154 -7.45 -6.24 -1.55
C TRP A 154 -8.22 -6.80 -0.36
N HIS A 155 -8.14 -8.12 -0.12
CA HIS A 155 -8.81 -8.77 0.99
C HIS A 155 -8.26 -8.27 2.34
N TYR A 156 -6.94 -8.13 2.46
CA TYR A 156 -6.30 -7.63 3.67
C TYR A 156 -6.71 -6.20 3.98
N ASP A 157 -6.72 -5.32 2.99
CA ASP A 157 -7.16 -3.92 3.14
C ASP A 157 -8.63 -3.84 3.60
N HIS A 158 -9.50 -4.65 2.99
CA HIS A 158 -10.91 -4.71 3.38
C HIS A 158 -11.12 -5.27 4.80
N MET A 159 -10.35 -6.29 5.20
CA MET A 159 -10.38 -6.83 6.56
C MET A 159 -9.86 -5.84 7.59
N ALA A 160 -8.81 -5.09 7.26
CA ALA A 160 -8.29 -4.05 8.14
C ALA A 160 -9.31 -2.93 8.37
N GLN A 161 -9.95 -2.44 7.30
CA GLN A 161 -11.03 -1.45 7.37
C GLN A 161 -12.22 -1.98 8.18
N SER A 162 -12.65 -3.22 7.92
CA SER A 162 -13.74 -3.84 8.68
C SER A 162 -13.42 -3.93 10.17
N ALA A 163 -12.17 -4.27 10.54
CA ALA A 163 -11.75 -4.33 11.93
C ALA A 163 -11.76 -2.94 12.61
N GLU A 164 -11.39 -1.90 11.87
CA GLU A 164 -11.49 -0.50 12.33
C GLU A 164 -12.95 -0.09 12.52
N ASP A 165 -13.83 -0.42 11.58
CA ASP A 165 -15.27 -0.17 11.68
C ASP A 165 -15.92 -0.93 12.86
N LEU A 166 -15.44 -2.13 13.16
CA LEU A 166 -15.92 -2.94 14.29
C LEU A 166 -15.50 -2.38 15.66
N ALA A 167 -14.46 -1.54 15.74
CA ALA A 167 -14.08 -0.90 17.00
C ALA A 167 -15.21 0.02 17.46
N ILE A 168 -15.71 -0.14 18.69
CA ILE A 168 -16.84 0.65 19.21
C ILE A 168 -16.41 2.09 19.56
N THR A 169 -15.12 2.29 19.83
CA THR A 169 -14.55 3.55 20.25
C THR A 169 -13.48 4.03 19.28
N ASP A 170 -13.46 5.33 19.03
CA ASP A 170 -12.43 6.02 18.27
C ASP A 170 -11.08 5.95 19.03
N PRO A 171 -10.00 5.47 18.40
CA PRO A 171 -8.73 5.26 19.07
C PRO A 171 -7.99 6.56 19.45
N VAL A 172 -8.37 7.71 18.88
CA VAL A 172 -7.70 8.99 19.11
C VAL A 172 -8.34 9.75 20.27
N THR A 173 -9.66 9.80 20.29
CA THR A 173 -10.47 10.57 21.25
C THR A 173 -11.04 9.72 22.38
N GLY A 174 -11.16 8.40 22.18
CA GLY A 174 -11.85 7.49 23.09
C GLY A 174 -13.38 7.61 23.05
N ALA A 175 -13.92 8.52 22.23
CA ALA A 175 -15.36 8.65 22.00
C ALA A 175 -15.92 7.43 21.28
N HIS A 176 -17.24 7.28 21.27
CA HIS A 176 -17.87 6.27 20.42
C HIS A 176 -17.70 6.60 18.93
N ASN A 177 -17.47 5.57 18.11
CA ASN A 177 -17.29 5.78 16.68
C ASN A 177 -18.63 6.08 15.96
N ALA A 178 -18.56 6.54 14.72
CA ALA A 178 -19.73 6.91 13.94
C ALA A 178 -20.74 5.76 13.78
N ARG A 179 -20.28 4.50 13.72
CA ARG A 179 -21.15 3.33 13.64
C ARG A 179 -21.96 3.13 14.92
N PHE A 180 -21.33 3.26 16.08
CA PHE A 180 -22.04 3.21 17.35
C PHE A 180 -23.07 4.33 17.47
N LEU A 181 -22.74 5.54 16.99
CA LEU A 181 -23.68 6.66 16.93
C LEU A 181 -24.89 6.32 16.04
N ASP A 182 -24.69 5.81 14.84
CA ASP A 182 -25.79 5.45 13.92
C ASP A 182 -26.69 4.36 14.54
N GLU A 183 -26.10 3.30 15.10
CA GLU A 183 -26.85 2.23 15.79
C GLU A 183 -27.62 2.75 17.02
N THR A 184 -27.02 3.67 17.78
CA THR A 184 -27.64 4.24 18.99
C THR A 184 -28.74 5.23 18.62
N LEU A 185 -28.49 6.07 17.61
CA LEU A 185 -29.45 7.04 17.11
C LEU A 185 -30.71 6.35 16.56
N GLN A 186 -30.56 5.26 15.81
CA GLN A 186 -31.71 4.48 15.32
C GLN A 186 -32.55 3.88 16.46
N LYS A 187 -31.90 3.38 17.53
CA LYS A 187 -32.59 2.89 18.74
C LYS A 187 -33.31 4.02 19.47
N GLU A 188 -32.66 5.17 19.63
CA GLU A 188 -33.20 6.33 20.31
C GLU A 188 -34.37 6.98 19.56
N ILE A 189 -34.29 7.07 18.23
CA ILE A 189 -35.42 7.51 17.39
C ILE A 189 -36.61 6.57 17.58
N SER A 190 -36.38 5.26 17.55
CA SER A 190 -37.45 4.27 17.76
C SER A 190 -38.08 4.40 19.14
N ARG A 191 -37.26 4.63 20.18
CA ARG A 191 -37.70 4.83 21.56
C ARG A 191 -38.47 6.15 21.73
N ALA A 192 -38.02 7.22 21.11
CA ALA A 192 -38.69 8.52 21.10
C ALA A 192 -40.09 8.42 20.47
N ILE A 193 -40.21 7.73 19.33
CA ILE A 193 -41.51 7.48 18.67
C ILE A 193 -42.44 6.67 19.56
N ALA A 194 -41.94 5.60 20.19
CA ALA A 194 -42.76 4.70 21.02
C ALA A 194 -43.21 5.35 22.35
N THR A 195 -42.37 6.18 22.95
CA THR A 195 -42.63 6.76 24.29
C THR A 195 -43.14 8.20 24.26
N GLY A 196 -43.04 8.89 23.11
CA GLY A 196 -43.40 10.29 22.96
C GLY A 196 -42.41 11.30 23.55
N HIS A 197 -41.25 10.85 24.05
CA HIS A 197 -40.20 11.74 24.56
C HIS A 197 -39.39 12.38 23.42
N CYS A 198 -39.00 13.64 23.58
CA CYS A 198 -38.18 14.35 22.60
C CYS A 198 -36.72 13.85 22.63
N LEU A 199 -36.16 13.59 21.44
CA LEU A 199 -34.74 13.33 21.21
C LEU A 199 -34.07 14.61 20.70
N SER A 200 -32.87 14.91 21.18
CA SER A 200 -32.04 16.04 20.70
C SER A 200 -30.68 15.51 20.25
N VAL A 201 -30.15 16.04 19.15
CA VAL A 201 -28.83 15.70 18.60
C VAL A 201 -28.05 17.00 18.46
N ILE A 202 -26.78 16.97 18.85
CA ILE A 202 -25.87 18.12 18.74
C ILE A 202 -24.69 17.69 17.86
N ASP A 203 -24.42 18.47 16.82
CA ASP A 203 -23.23 18.33 16.00
C ASP A 203 -22.26 19.47 16.35
N LEU A 204 -21.03 19.12 16.70
CA LEU A 204 -19.99 20.04 17.16
C LEU A 204 -18.80 19.93 16.21
N SER A 205 -18.35 21.07 15.69
CA SER A 205 -17.15 21.15 14.85
C SER A 205 -16.19 22.20 15.40
N ILE A 206 -14.89 21.98 15.18
CA ILE A 206 -13.85 22.94 15.54
C ILE A 206 -13.59 23.83 14.33
N ASP A 207 -13.83 25.12 14.48
CA ASP A 207 -13.52 26.10 13.45
C ASP A 207 -12.01 26.12 13.15
N TYR A 208 -11.65 26.22 11.87
CA TYR A 208 -10.26 26.35 11.39
C TYR A 208 -9.33 25.18 11.76
N ALA A 209 -9.85 23.99 12.04
CA ALA A 209 -9.05 22.82 12.38
C ALA A 209 -7.97 22.49 11.32
N ASP A 210 -8.29 22.68 10.04
CA ASP A 210 -7.36 22.43 8.92
C ASP A 210 -6.16 23.41 8.94
N GLU A 211 -6.41 24.69 9.21
CA GLU A 211 -5.35 25.71 9.29
C GLU A 211 -4.41 25.44 10.47
N VAL A 212 -4.97 25.01 11.62
CA VAL A 212 -4.18 24.60 12.78
C VAL A 212 -3.36 23.35 12.48
N ALA A 213 -3.92 22.39 11.72
CA ALA A 213 -3.21 21.18 11.31
C ALA A 213 -2.03 21.49 10.39
N ASP A 214 -2.18 22.47 9.50
CA ASP A 214 -1.13 22.92 8.59
C ASP A 214 -0.02 23.70 9.32
N LEU A 215 -0.37 24.51 10.32
CA LEU A 215 0.58 25.33 11.11
C LEU A 215 1.33 24.56 12.20
N HIS A 216 0.62 23.69 12.93
CA HIS A 216 1.13 23.04 14.14
C HIS A 216 1.34 21.52 13.97
N GLY A 217 0.89 20.96 12.85
CA GLY A 217 0.95 19.54 12.58
C GLY A 217 -0.25 18.78 13.16
N ARG A 218 -0.62 17.69 12.48
CA ARG A 218 -1.81 16.89 12.79
C ARG A 218 -1.84 16.32 14.21
N ASP A 219 -0.68 15.97 14.77
CA ASP A 219 -0.58 15.41 16.13
C ASP A 219 -1.08 16.41 17.21
N GLN A 220 -0.85 17.70 17.00
CA GLN A 220 -1.28 18.76 17.93
C GLN A 220 -2.80 18.93 17.90
N VAL A 221 -3.39 18.87 16.70
CA VAL A 221 -4.84 18.92 16.50
C VAL A 221 -5.52 17.69 17.09
N GLN A 222 -4.93 16.50 16.94
CA GLN A 222 -5.44 15.29 17.61
C GLN A 222 -5.45 15.41 19.14
N GLY A 223 -4.42 16.05 19.72
CA GLY A 223 -4.40 16.36 21.15
C GLY A 223 -5.56 17.28 21.56
N LEU A 224 -5.83 18.33 20.78
CA LEU A 224 -6.97 19.23 21.02
C LEU A 224 -8.31 18.48 20.98
N PHE A 225 -8.52 17.61 19.99
CA PHE A 225 -9.72 16.78 19.92
C PHE A 225 -9.88 15.90 21.16
N ARG A 226 -8.81 15.23 21.59
CA ARG A 226 -8.84 14.39 22.80
C ARG A 226 -9.20 15.20 24.04
N ASP A 227 -8.55 16.34 24.26
CA ASP A 227 -8.78 17.18 25.42
C ASP A 227 -10.22 17.75 25.42
N MET A 228 -10.75 18.09 24.24
CA MET A 228 -12.15 18.51 24.09
C MET A 228 -13.12 17.37 24.39
N THR A 229 -12.85 16.15 23.88
CA THR A 229 -13.66 14.96 24.17
C THR A 229 -13.66 14.63 25.66
N GLU A 230 -12.50 14.67 26.33
CA GLU A 230 -12.41 14.49 27.78
C GLU A 230 -13.22 15.55 28.54
N HIS A 231 -13.18 16.81 28.09
CA HIS A 231 -13.98 17.86 28.68
C HIS A 231 -15.49 17.61 28.49
N LEU A 232 -15.92 17.21 27.29
CA LEU A 232 -17.32 16.89 27.00
C LEU A 232 -17.81 15.71 27.84
N PHE A 233 -17.01 14.65 28.00
CA PHE A 233 -17.34 13.53 28.90
C PHE A 233 -17.53 13.95 30.36
N GLY A 234 -16.89 15.05 30.79
CA GLY A 234 -17.11 15.63 32.12
C GLY A 234 -18.39 16.46 32.25
N VAL A 235 -18.96 16.92 31.13
CA VAL A 235 -20.15 17.79 31.09
C VAL A 235 -21.43 17.01 30.81
N ILE A 236 -21.36 15.98 29.97
CA ILE A 236 -22.52 15.16 29.59
C ILE A 236 -22.88 14.16 30.69
N ARG A 237 -24.14 13.73 30.73
CA ARG A 237 -24.61 12.73 31.72
C ARG A 237 -24.26 11.33 31.22
N ALA A 238 -24.22 10.35 32.13
CA ALA A 238 -23.94 8.95 31.78
C ALA A 238 -24.95 8.29 30.83
N GLY A 239 -26.12 8.91 30.60
CA GLY A 239 -27.12 8.47 29.63
C GLY A 239 -27.03 9.17 28.28
N ASP A 240 -26.17 10.18 28.15
CA ASP A 240 -25.90 10.90 26.92
C ASP A 240 -24.69 10.22 26.23
N THR A 241 -24.75 10.10 24.90
CA THR A 241 -23.72 9.45 24.06
C THR A 241 -23.12 10.42 23.09
#